data_AF-A0A7X7DVY9-F1
#
_entry.id   AF-A0A7X7DVY9-F1
#
_cell.length_a   1.000
_cell.length_b   1.000
_cell.length_c   1.000
_cell.angle_alpha   90.00
_cell.angle_beta   90.00
_cell.angle_gamma   90.00
#
_symmetry.space_group_name_H-M   'P 1'
#
loop_
_entity.id
_entity.type
_entity.pdbx_description
1 polymer ?
#
loop_
_entity_poly.entity_id
_entity_poly.type
_entity_poly.pdbx_seq_one_letter_code
_entity_poly.pdbx_strand_id
1 'polypeptide(L)'
;MRSVSENIRIRNVYYMLAYAYHALNEAGCRSIETEDFKNVHDLLAAILINGVAQQIKRGLNRDYLSNKEAISSLKGKLIVSESVKRHTLLKKRMICQFDVFSEDTPMNRILKTAMMLLMRHGDVKKENSGLLRKLLLYFSDVSPLSPYGIDWNALTYHRHNATYKMLLNICRLVFDGLLLSSKDGGCTLAEFIDDQQMHRLFEKFVLEYYRKEYPQFKASASHIDWNIDGADS
;
A
#
# COMPACT_ATOMS: atom_id res chain seq x y z
N MET A 1 -10.27 -36.33 -10.48
CA MET A 1 -9.21 -35.35 -10.84
C MET A 1 -9.76 -34.40 -11.90
N ARG A 2 -10.44 -33.34 -11.46
CA ARG A 2 -10.86 -32.18 -12.24
C ARG A 2 -10.83 -31.02 -11.24
N SER A 3 -9.76 -30.25 -11.21
CA SER A 3 -9.68 -29.05 -10.38
C SER A 3 -10.62 -28.02 -10.97
N VAL A 4 -11.64 -27.67 -10.21
CA VAL A 4 -12.60 -26.60 -10.50
C VAL A 4 -11.89 -25.28 -10.23
N SER A 5 -11.03 -24.84 -11.15
CA SER A 5 -10.52 -23.47 -11.18
C SER A 5 -11.37 -22.69 -12.19
N GLU A 6 -12.62 -22.42 -11.81
CA GLU A 6 -13.47 -21.46 -12.51
C GLU A 6 -12.88 -20.06 -12.31
N ASN A 7 -12.16 -19.60 -13.33
CA ASN A 7 -11.47 -18.32 -13.44
C ASN A 7 -12.38 -17.17 -12.93
N ILE A 8 -12.09 -16.67 -11.72
CA ILE A 8 -12.84 -15.56 -11.14
C ILE A 8 -12.63 -14.35 -12.05
N ARG A 9 -13.75 -13.79 -12.54
CA ARG A 9 -13.69 -12.58 -13.35
C ARG A 9 -13.00 -11.49 -12.55
N ILE A 10 -11.96 -10.88 -13.12
CA ILE A 10 -11.20 -9.78 -12.49
C ILE A 10 -12.11 -8.63 -12.03
N ARG A 11 -13.23 -8.44 -12.73
CA ARG A 11 -14.30 -7.51 -12.32
C ARG A 11 -14.89 -7.83 -10.93
N ASN A 12 -15.02 -9.09 -10.54
CA ASN A 12 -15.48 -9.45 -9.20
C ASN A 12 -14.45 -9.04 -8.13
N VAL A 13 -13.15 -9.16 -8.45
CA VAL A 13 -12.08 -8.69 -7.56
C VAL A 13 -12.17 -7.19 -7.33
N TYR A 14 -12.49 -6.40 -8.36
CA TYR A 14 -12.78 -4.97 -8.20
C TYR A 14 -13.91 -4.73 -7.19
N TYR A 15 -15.05 -5.40 -7.35
CA TYR A 15 -16.19 -5.21 -6.45
C TYR A 15 -15.86 -5.63 -5.01
N MET A 16 -15.17 -6.75 -4.83
CA MET A 16 -14.72 -7.18 -3.50
C MET A 16 -13.80 -6.14 -2.85
N LEU A 17 -12.84 -5.59 -3.59
CA LEU A 17 -11.99 -4.50 -3.14
C LEU A 17 -12.81 -3.24 -2.81
N ALA A 18 -13.80 -2.90 -3.65
CA ALA A 18 -14.61 -1.69 -3.49
C ALA A 18 -15.41 -1.70 -2.18
N TYR A 19 -16.02 -2.83 -1.85
CA TYR A 19 -16.72 -3.04 -0.58
C TYR A 19 -15.75 -3.20 0.60
N ALA A 20 -14.68 -3.98 0.46
CA ALA A 20 -13.76 -4.28 1.56
C ALA A 20 -12.98 -3.04 2.06
N TYR A 21 -12.86 -2.00 1.24
CA TYR A 21 -12.09 -0.81 1.60
C TYR A 21 -12.88 0.50 1.61
N HIS A 22 -14.15 0.52 1.19
CA HIS A 22 -15.12 1.65 1.12
C HIS A 22 -14.66 2.90 0.34
N ALA A 23 -13.42 3.33 0.52
CA ALA A 23 -12.76 4.45 -0.12
C ALA A 23 -12.66 4.33 -1.64
N LEU A 24 -12.77 3.13 -2.22
CA LEU A 24 -12.82 2.92 -3.68
C LEU A 24 -14.06 3.57 -4.30
N ASN A 25 -15.19 3.55 -3.57
CA ASN A 25 -16.44 4.20 -3.98
C ASN A 25 -16.34 5.73 -3.82
N GLU A 26 -15.67 6.22 -2.76
CA GLU A 26 -15.45 7.65 -2.55
C GLU A 26 -14.41 8.24 -3.52
N ALA A 27 -13.45 7.41 -3.96
CA ALA A 27 -12.42 7.79 -4.90
C ALA A 27 -12.91 7.93 -6.35
N GLY A 28 -14.22 7.95 -6.60
CA GLY A 28 -14.78 8.26 -7.92
C GLY A 28 -14.36 7.29 -9.02
N CYS A 29 -13.98 6.06 -8.67
CA CYS A 29 -13.46 5.03 -9.58
C CYS A 29 -14.55 4.36 -10.46
N ARG A 30 -15.66 5.06 -10.76
CA ARG A 30 -16.78 4.52 -11.55
C ARG A 30 -16.37 4.10 -12.97
N SER A 31 -15.38 4.76 -13.56
CA SER A 31 -14.85 4.37 -14.88
C SER A 31 -14.19 2.98 -14.85
N ILE A 32 -13.62 2.58 -13.71
CA ILE A 32 -12.98 1.26 -13.54
C ILE A 32 -14.03 0.14 -13.54
N GLU A 33 -15.24 0.38 -13.02
CA GLU A 33 -16.33 -0.62 -13.02
C GLU A 33 -16.71 -1.10 -14.42
N THR A 34 -16.66 -0.17 -15.38
CA THR A 34 -17.07 -0.40 -16.77
C THR A 34 -15.97 -0.96 -17.65
N GLU A 35 -14.72 -0.94 -17.19
CA GLU A 35 -13.58 -1.44 -17.95
C GLU A 35 -13.42 -2.96 -17.82
N ASP A 36 -13.07 -3.61 -18.92
CA ASP A 36 -12.71 -5.03 -18.92
C ASP A 36 -11.19 -5.18 -18.72
N PHE A 37 -10.82 -5.88 -17.65
CA PHE A 37 -9.44 -6.13 -17.27
C PHE A 37 -9.07 -7.56 -17.59
N LYS A 38 -7.99 -7.75 -18.37
CA LYS A 38 -7.44 -9.06 -18.72
C LYS A 38 -6.52 -9.62 -17.64
N ASN A 39 -5.91 -8.75 -16.83
CA ASN A 39 -4.99 -9.10 -15.76
C ASN A 39 -5.28 -8.25 -14.51
N VAL A 40 -5.08 -8.84 -13.34
CA VAL A 40 -5.17 -8.17 -12.04
C VAL A 40 -4.12 -7.07 -11.90
N HIS A 41 -2.92 -7.21 -12.48
CA HIS A 41 -1.92 -6.12 -12.51
C HIS A 41 -2.49 -4.83 -13.10
N ASP A 42 -3.21 -4.93 -14.22
CA ASP A 42 -3.80 -3.80 -14.92
C ASP A 42 -4.96 -3.18 -14.12
N LEU A 43 -5.75 -4.01 -13.43
CA LEU A 43 -6.79 -3.55 -12.51
C LEU A 43 -6.17 -2.75 -11.35
N LEU A 44 -5.15 -3.30 -10.68
CA LEU A 44 -4.50 -2.61 -9.54
C LEU A 44 -3.79 -1.33 -10.01
N ALA A 45 -3.22 -1.33 -11.21
CA ALA A 45 -2.68 -0.13 -11.84
C ALA A 45 -3.76 0.94 -12.03
N ALA A 46 -4.92 0.60 -12.60
CA ALA A 46 -6.03 1.53 -12.79
C ALA A 46 -6.56 2.10 -11.46
N ILE A 47 -6.66 1.26 -10.43
CA ILE A 47 -7.07 1.69 -9.08
C ILE A 47 -6.02 2.65 -8.48
N LEU A 48 -4.73 2.31 -8.56
CA LEU A 48 -3.66 3.17 -8.06
C LEU A 48 -3.59 4.48 -8.83
N ILE A 49 -3.75 4.48 -10.16
CA ILE A 49 -3.73 5.70 -10.98
C ILE A 49 -4.79 6.68 -10.48
N ASN A 50 -6.04 6.22 -10.31
CA ASN A 50 -7.12 7.07 -9.85
C ASN A 50 -6.91 7.55 -8.41
N GLY A 51 -6.59 6.64 -7.49
CA GLY A 51 -6.41 6.99 -6.09
C GLY A 51 -5.20 7.91 -5.84
N VAL A 52 -4.07 7.66 -6.52
CA VAL A 52 -2.87 8.51 -6.42
C VAL A 52 -3.11 9.86 -7.07
N ALA A 53 -3.79 9.92 -8.23
CA ALA A 53 -4.14 11.20 -8.84
C ALA A 53 -5.00 12.07 -7.92
N GLN A 54 -5.94 11.47 -7.19
CA GLN A 54 -6.73 12.19 -6.19
C GLN A 54 -5.91 12.58 -4.96
N GLN A 55 -5.00 11.71 -4.51
CA GLN A 55 -4.11 12.03 -3.41
C GLN A 55 -3.20 13.22 -3.76
N ILE A 56 -2.66 13.27 -4.98
CA ILE A 56 -1.87 14.41 -5.47
C ILE A 56 -2.71 15.69 -5.45
N LYS A 57 -3.97 15.66 -5.90
CA LYS A 57 -4.87 16.83 -5.84
C LYS A 57 -5.11 17.33 -4.42
N ARG A 58 -5.08 16.45 -3.42
CA ARG A 58 -5.21 16.79 -1.99
C ARG A 58 -3.87 17.23 -1.36
N GLY A 59 -2.76 16.96 -2.03
CA GLY A 59 -1.40 17.11 -1.52
C GLY A 59 -0.84 15.79 -1.00
N LEU A 60 0.45 15.56 -1.26
CA LEU A 60 1.17 14.42 -0.68
C LEU A 60 1.36 14.64 0.82
N ASN A 61 1.23 13.57 1.59
CA ASN A 61 1.46 13.61 3.03
C ASN A 61 2.90 14.05 3.31
N ARG A 62 3.05 15.02 4.22
CA ARG A 62 4.33 15.53 4.67
C ARG A 62 4.46 15.29 6.15
N ASP A 63 5.65 14.91 6.58
CA ASP A 63 5.95 14.68 7.98
C ASP A 63 7.31 15.23 8.35
N TYR A 64 7.51 15.43 9.65
CA TYR A 64 8.79 15.85 10.22
C TYR A 64 9.70 14.63 10.36
N LEU A 65 10.66 14.53 9.46
CA LEU A 65 11.69 13.49 9.51
C LEU A 65 12.88 14.00 10.33
N SER A 66 13.20 13.28 11.42
CA SER A 66 14.37 13.63 12.23
C SER A 66 15.64 13.31 11.48
N ASN A 67 16.40 14.36 11.14
CA ASN A 67 17.66 14.26 10.45
C ASN A 67 18.81 14.57 11.40
N LYS A 68 19.96 13.93 11.18
CA LYS A 68 21.15 14.06 11.99
C LYS A 68 22.38 14.14 11.10
N GLU A 69 22.91 15.35 10.95
CA GLU A 69 23.97 15.65 10.00
C GLU A 69 25.05 16.55 10.62
N ALA A 70 26.28 16.43 10.12
CA ALA A 70 27.35 17.36 10.45
C ALA A 70 27.20 18.62 9.58
N ILE A 71 26.90 19.77 10.17
CA ILE A 71 26.68 21.03 9.43
C ILE A 71 27.59 22.13 9.98
N SER A 72 27.89 23.14 9.15
CA SER A 72 28.75 24.28 9.53
C SER A 72 28.01 25.37 10.31
N SER A 73 26.68 25.35 10.28
CA SER A 73 25.81 26.23 11.05
C SER A 73 25.08 25.45 12.14
N LEU A 74 24.66 26.12 13.21
CA LEU A 74 23.85 25.49 14.25
C LEU A 74 22.38 25.41 13.78
N LYS A 75 21.82 24.20 13.70
CA LYS A 75 20.40 23.98 13.35
C LYS A 75 19.80 22.94 14.27
N GLY A 76 18.73 23.29 14.98
CA GLY A 76 18.10 22.38 15.95
C GLY A 76 19.02 22.05 17.13
N LYS A 77 19.05 20.78 17.54
CA LYS A 77 19.77 20.29 18.72
C LYS A 77 21.21 19.89 18.38
N LEU A 78 22.19 20.56 19.00
CA LEU A 78 23.59 20.16 18.92
C LEU A 78 23.84 18.85 19.68
N ILE A 79 24.46 17.87 19.04
CA ILE A 79 24.91 16.62 19.65
C ILE A 79 26.42 16.73 19.89
N VAL A 80 26.77 17.34 21.02
CA VAL A 80 28.15 17.62 21.42
C VAL A 80 28.98 16.35 21.52
N SER A 81 28.44 15.31 22.15
CA SER A 81 29.13 14.04 22.38
C SER A 81 29.60 13.38 21.09
N GLU A 82 28.76 13.35 20.05
CA GLU A 82 29.18 12.84 18.74
C GLU A 82 30.09 13.79 17.98
N SER A 83 29.88 15.10 18.08
CA SER A 83 30.72 16.09 17.41
C SER A 83 32.18 15.99 17.88
N VAL A 84 32.37 15.74 19.19
CA VAL A 84 33.68 15.47 19.79
C VAL A 84 34.21 14.11 19.34
N LYS A 85 33.42 13.03 19.47
CA LYS A 85 33.84 11.67 19.06
C LYS A 85 34.25 11.57 17.59
N ARG A 86 33.57 12.29 16.69
CA ARG A 86 33.87 12.29 15.25
C ARG A 86 34.82 13.43 14.83
N HIS A 87 35.38 14.18 15.78
CA HIS A 87 36.28 15.30 15.56
C HIS A 87 35.75 16.33 14.53
N THR A 88 34.43 16.52 14.42
CA THR A 88 33.84 17.38 13.39
C THR A 88 34.16 18.85 13.62
N LEU A 89 34.40 19.24 14.89
CA LEU A 89 34.76 20.60 15.29
C LEU A 89 36.06 21.08 14.64
N LEU A 90 37.03 20.18 14.41
CA LEU A 90 38.28 20.50 13.69
C LEU A 90 38.01 20.93 12.25
N LYS A 91 36.93 20.41 11.65
CA LYS A 91 36.47 20.78 10.30
C LYS A 91 35.45 21.91 10.32
N LYS A 92 35.31 22.64 11.45
CA LYS A 92 34.30 23.68 11.68
C LYS A 92 32.87 23.20 11.41
N ARG A 93 32.59 21.92 11.72
CA ARG A 93 31.26 21.30 11.59
C ARG A 93 30.80 20.72 12.93
N MET A 94 29.50 20.70 13.11
CA MET A 94 28.83 20.25 14.32
C MET A 94 27.74 19.26 13.95
N ILE A 95 27.67 18.13 14.64
CA ILE A 95 26.60 17.16 14.44
C ILE A 95 25.35 17.70 15.11
N CYS A 96 24.38 18.07 14.29
CA CYS A 96 23.12 18.63 14.74
C CYS A 96 21.97 17.69 14.35
N GLN A 97 21.00 17.55 15.24
CA GLN A 97 19.74 16.87 14.99
C GLN A 97 18.63 17.91 14.84
N PHE A 98 17.91 17.83 13.73
CA PHE A 98 16.83 18.74 13.41
C PHE A 98 15.80 18.02 12.55
N ASP A 99 14.56 18.46 12.63
CA ASP A 99 13.49 17.85 11.86
C ASP A 99 13.30 18.60 10.53
N VAL A 100 13.12 17.84 9.46
CA VAL A 100 12.86 18.36 8.11
C VAL A 100 11.44 18.00 7.72
N PHE A 101 10.65 19.01 7.37
CA PHE A 101 9.32 18.80 6.82
C PHE A 101 9.45 18.32 5.38
N SER A 102 9.15 17.03 5.14
CA SER A 102 9.45 16.35 3.88
C SER A 102 8.28 15.51 3.38
N GLU A 103 8.18 15.39 2.06
CA GLU A 103 7.27 14.44 1.39
C GLU A 103 7.83 13.02 1.36
N ASP A 104 9.09 12.79 1.76
CA ASP A 104 9.75 11.48 1.78
C ASP A 104 9.24 10.58 2.95
N THR A 105 7.92 10.57 3.15
CA THR A 105 7.24 9.81 4.20
C THR A 105 7.10 8.35 3.80
N PRO A 106 7.05 7.40 4.78
CA PRO A 106 6.89 5.98 4.48
C PRO A 106 5.74 5.69 3.51
N MET A 107 4.59 6.34 3.69
CA MET A 107 3.42 6.14 2.84
C MET A 107 3.67 6.52 1.38
N ASN A 108 4.34 7.65 1.13
CA ASN A 108 4.66 8.10 -0.23
C ASN A 108 5.72 7.20 -0.87
N ARG A 109 6.70 6.75 -0.09
CA ARG A 109 7.73 5.82 -0.57
C ARG A 109 7.13 4.48 -0.98
N ILE A 110 6.15 3.97 -0.22
CA ILE A 110 5.39 2.76 -0.55
C ILE A 110 4.63 2.96 -1.88
N LEU A 111 3.90 4.06 -2.05
CA LEU A 111 3.18 4.36 -3.29
C LEU A 111 4.10 4.43 -4.50
N LYS A 112 5.20 5.21 -4.40
CA LYS A 112 6.21 5.32 -5.45
C LYS A 112 6.75 3.96 -5.85
N THR A 113 7.12 3.14 -4.86
CA THR A 113 7.71 1.83 -5.09
C THR A 113 6.70 0.87 -5.73
N ALA A 114 5.44 0.86 -5.30
CA ALA A 114 4.39 0.03 -5.89
C ALA A 114 4.12 0.39 -7.36
N MET A 115 4.03 1.68 -7.69
CA MET A 115 3.88 2.14 -9.08
C MET A 115 5.07 1.72 -9.95
N MET A 116 6.30 1.85 -9.43
CA MET A 116 7.51 1.41 -10.13
C MET A 116 7.53 -0.11 -10.37
N LEU A 117 7.09 -0.91 -9.39
CA LEU A 117 7.03 -2.36 -9.53
C LEU A 117 6.01 -2.79 -10.57
N LEU A 118 4.80 -2.22 -10.57
CA LEU A 118 3.78 -2.50 -11.58
C LEU A 118 4.28 -2.17 -12.99
N MET A 119 4.99 -1.05 -13.16
CA MET A 119 5.55 -0.68 -14.47
C MET A 119 6.69 -1.61 -14.93
N ARG A 120 7.46 -2.18 -13.99
CA ARG A 120 8.66 -2.97 -14.32
C ARG A 120 8.38 -4.47 -14.45
N HIS A 121 7.49 -4.99 -13.63
CA HIS A 121 7.25 -6.43 -13.47
C HIS A 121 5.78 -6.81 -13.66
N GLY A 122 4.86 -5.84 -13.62
CA GLY A 122 3.46 -6.09 -13.88
C GLY A 122 3.16 -6.19 -15.37
N ASP A 123 2.21 -7.05 -15.71
CA ASP A 123 1.58 -7.10 -17.02
C ASP A 123 0.48 -6.03 -17.08
N VAL A 124 0.91 -4.79 -17.31
CA VAL A 124 0.08 -3.58 -17.30
C VAL A 124 -0.02 -3.01 -18.71
N LYS A 125 -1.22 -2.55 -19.12
CA LYS A 125 -1.42 -1.93 -20.44
C LYS A 125 -0.48 -0.72 -20.63
N LYS A 126 -0.08 -0.47 -21.88
CA LYS A 126 0.82 0.65 -22.22
C LYS A 126 0.25 2.01 -21.77
N GLU A 127 -1.05 2.19 -21.89
CA GLU A 127 -1.77 3.41 -21.46
C GLU A 127 -1.62 3.63 -19.94
N ASN A 128 -1.96 2.62 -19.14
CA ASN A 128 -1.81 2.64 -17.68
C ASN A 128 -0.34 2.83 -17.26
N SER A 129 0.60 2.17 -17.93
CA SER A 129 2.04 2.38 -17.70
C SER A 129 2.48 3.83 -17.98
N GLY A 130 1.91 4.47 -19.01
CA GLY A 130 2.14 5.88 -19.31
C GLY A 130 1.57 6.82 -18.25
N LEU A 131 0.40 6.51 -17.71
CA LEU A 131 -0.22 7.27 -16.62
C LEU A 131 0.57 7.15 -15.32
N LEU A 132 0.99 5.93 -14.94
CA LEU A 132 1.85 5.70 -13.78
C LEU A 132 3.15 6.50 -13.88
N ARG A 133 3.77 6.55 -15.08
CA ARG A 133 4.98 7.36 -15.32
C ARG A 133 4.75 8.85 -15.07
N LYS A 134 3.60 9.39 -15.50
CA LYS A 134 3.24 10.80 -15.26
C LYS A 134 3.05 11.07 -13.77
N LEU A 135 2.38 10.17 -13.05
CA LEU A 135 2.17 10.30 -11.60
C LEU A 135 3.50 10.27 -10.83
N LEU A 136 4.45 9.45 -11.25
CA LEU A 136 5.78 9.38 -10.62
C LEU A 136 6.57 10.71 -10.67
N LEU A 137 6.25 11.62 -11.60
CA LEU A 137 6.88 12.95 -11.65
C LEU A 137 6.57 13.78 -10.39
N TYR A 138 5.40 13.58 -9.77
CA TYR A 138 5.03 14.23 -8.52
C TYR A 138 5.74 13.64 -7.30
N PHE A 139 6.42 12.51 -7.45
CA PHE A 139 7.18 11.83 -6.40
C PHE A 139 8.68 11.99 -6.61
N SER A 140 9.14 13.10 -7.24
CA SER A 140 10.57 13.35 -7.51
C SER A 140 11.41 13.32 -6.24
N ASP A 141 10.89 13.92 -5.17
CA ASP A 141 11.60 14.12 -3.90
C ASP A 141 11.37 12.98 -2.90
N VAL A 142 10.68 11.92 -3.34
CA VAL A 142 10.37 10.74 -2.55
C VAL A 142 11.32 9.61 -2.93
N SER A 143 12.01 9.03 -1.96
CA SER A 143 12.96 7.95 -2.20
C SER A 143 12.22 6.62 -2.37
N PRO A 144 12.56 5.77 -3.36
CA PRO A 144 12.05 4.41 -3.38
C PRO A 144 12.52 3.65 -2.11
N LEU A 145 11.85 2.56 -1.78
CA LEU A 145 12.23 1.69 -0.67
C LEU A 145 12.32 0.22 -1.10
N SER A 146 12.94 -0.60 -0.26
CA SER A 146 12.96 -2.05 -0.47
C SER A 146 11.61 -2.64 -0.06
N PRO A 147 10.90 -3.35 -0.96
CA PRO A 147 9.64 -4.01 -0.64
C PRO A 147 9.71 -4.98 0.54
N TYR A 148 10.88 -5.61 0.76
CA TYR A 148 11.10 -6.61 1.80
C TYR A 148 11.21 -6.04 3.22
N GLY A 149 11.47 -4.74 3.35
CA GLY A 149 11.73 -4.09 4.63
C GLY A 149 10.56 -3.25 5.15
N ILE A 150 9.38 -3.35 4.54
CA ILE A 150 8.23 -2.53 4.95
C ILE A 150 7.61 -3.14 6.21
N ASP A 151 7.69 -2.41 7.31
CA ASP A 151 6.89 -2.68 8.50
C ASP A 151 5.50 -2.04 8.34
N TRP A 152 4.53 -2.85 7.92
CA TRP A 152 3.14 -2.41 7.74
C TRP A 152 2.44 -2.06 9.06
N ASN A 153 2.90 -2.60 10.20
CA ASN A 153 2.29 -2.35 11.51
C ASN A 153 2.72 -1.01 12.10
N ALA A 154 3.89 -0.50 11.69
CA ALA A 154 4.37 0.83 12.07
C ALA A 154 3.62 1.97 11.36
N LEU A 155 2.79 1.68 10.36
CA LEU A 155 2.01 2.69 9.64
C LEU A 155 0.81 3.15 10.46
N THR A 156 0.79 4.43 10.84
CA THR A 156 -0.29 5.04 11.59
C THR A 156 -1.33 5.68 10.69
N TYR A 157 -2.59 5.25 10.85
CA TYR A 157 -3.72 5.79 10.10
C TYR A 157 -4.55 6.74 10.97
N HIS A 158 -4.76 7.96 10.49
CA HIS A 158 -5.60 8.99 11.08
C HIS A 158 -6.70 9.42 10.10
N ARG A 159 -7.73 10.12 10.60
CA ARG A 159 -8.85 10.57 9.75
C ARG A 159 -8.39 11.35 8.51
N HIS A 160 -7.31 12.13 8.63
CA HIS A 160 -6.74 12.94 7.54
C HIS A 160 -5.95 12.12 6.50
N ASN A 161 -5.57 10.87 6.79
CA ASN A 161 -4.85 9.99 5.86
C ASN A 161 -5.67 8.73 5.51
N ALA A 162 -6.98 8.72 5.75
CA ALA A 162 -7.84 7.57 5.48
C ALA A 162 -7.74 7.09 4.01
N THR A 163 -7.56 8.02 3.07
CA THR A 163 -7.35 7.72 1.64
C THR A 163 -6.03 6.98 1.37
N TYR A 164 -4.97 7.28 2.15
CA TYR A 164 -3.74 6.49 2.12
C TYR A 164 -3.96 5.06 2.57
N LYS A 165 -4.84 4.82 3.56
CA LYS A 165 -5.10 3.46 4.05
C LYS A 165 -5.53 2.52 2.92
N MET A 166 -6.46 2.96 2.07
CA MET A 166 -6.88 2.16 0.92
C MET A 166 -5.74 1.96 -0.07
N LEU A 167 -5.09 3.05 -0.49
CA LEU A 167 -3.97 3.00 -1.43
C LEU A 167 -2.85 2.07 -0.96
N LEU A 168 -2.51 2.10 0.32
CA LEU A 168 -1.48 1.27 0.92
C LEU A 168 -1.89 -0.20 1.00
N ASN A 169 -3.18 -0.52 1.19
CA ASN A 169 -3.66 -1.90 1.08
C ASN A 169 -3.54 -2.43 -0.36
N ILE A 170 -3.83 -1.59 -1.36
CA ILE A 170 -3.61 -1.96 -2.77
C ILE A 170 -2.11 -2.15 -3.04
N CYS A 171 -1.26 -1.25 -2.54
CA CYS A 171 0.19 -1.40 -2.65
C CYS A 171 0.65 -2.71 -2.01
N ARG A 172 0.10 -3.09 -0.85
CA ARG A 172 0.42 -4.36 -0.19
C ARG A 172 0.11 -5.56 -1.08
N LEU A 173 -1.05 -5.59 -1.75
CA LEU A 173 -1.38 -6.65 -2.71
C LEU A 173 -0.39 -6.70 -3.87
N VAL A 174 0.04 -5.55 -4.38
CA VAL A 174 1.07 -5.44 -5.43
C VAL A 174 2.40 -6.03 -4.94
N PHE A 175 2.86 -5.66 -3.74
CA PHE A 175 4.11 -6.19 -3.19
C PHE A 175 4.03 -7.68 -2.96
N ASP A 176 2.99 -8.15 -2.26
CA ASP A 176 2.87 -9.55 -1.88
C ASP A 176 2.90 -10.46 -3.13
N GLY A 177 2.11 -10.15 -4.16
CA GLY A 177 2.09 -11.04 -5.33
C GLY A 177 3.23 -10.84 -6.33
N LEU A 178 3.84 -9.65 -6.45
CA LEU A 178 5.04 -9.50 -7.29
C LEU A 178 6.30 -10.08 -6.61
N LEU A 179 6.39 -10.03 -5.28
CA LEU A 179 7.52 -10.61 -4.54
C LEU A 179 7.47 -12.14 -4.56
N LEU A 180 6.29 -12.73 -4.47
CA LEU A 180 6.12 -14.19 -4.57
C LEU A 180 6.44 -14.69 -5.98
N SER A 181 6.03 -13.96 -7.01
CA SER A 181 6.40 -14.24 -8.39
C SER A 181 7.92 -14.31 -8.62
N SER A 182 8.68 -13.45 -7.91
CA SER A 182 10.13 -13.42 -8.01
C SER A 182 10.84 -14.55 -7.24
N LYS A 183 10.22 -15.17 -6.24
CA LYS A 183 10.87 -16.17 -5.37
C LYS A 183 10.64 -17.61 -5.85
N ASP A 184 9.43 -17.92 -6.29
CA ASP A 184 9.04 -19.30 -6.66
C ASP A 184 9.11 -19.54 -8.17
N GLY A 185 9.69 -18.61 -8.93
CA GLY A 185 10.01 -18.79 -10.35
C GLY A 185 8.82 -18.97 -11.29
N GLY A 186 7.58 -18.71 -10.84
CA GLY A 186 6.41 -18.95 -11.68
C GLY A 186 5.05 -18.46 -11.18
N CYS A 187 4.85 -18.20 -9.88
CA CYS A 187 3.53 -17.77 -9.40
C CYS A 187 3.19 -16.35 -9.88
N THR A 188 2.20 -16.20 -10.74
CA THR A 188 1.70 -14.89 -11.16
C THR A 188 0.91 -14.24 -10.01
N LEU A 189 0.83 -12.90 -9.97
CA LEU A 189 -0.03 -12.20 -8.98
C LEU A 189 -1.49 -12.70 -9.02
N ALA A 190 -1.96 -13.12 -10.20
CA ALA A 190 -3.30 -13.67 -10.36
C ALA A 190 -3.46 -14.98 -9.56
N GLU A 191 -2.50 -15.91 -9.69
CA GLU A 191 -2.47 -17.18 -8.94
C GLU A 191 -2.30 -16.94 -7.43
N PHE A 192 -1.46 -15.99 -7.03
CA PHE A 192 -1.30 -15.67 -5.61
C PHE A 192 -2.57 -15.10 -4.97
N ILE A 193 -3.26 -14.20 -5.68
CA ILE A 193 -4.54 -13.70 -5.19
C ILE A 193 -5.50 -14.87 -5.04
N ASP A 194 -5.55 -15.80 -6.02
CA ASP A 194 -6.46 -16.95 -6.02
C ASP A 194 -6.36 -17.82 -4.75
N ASP A 195 -5.16 -18.06 -4.21
CA ASP A 195 -5.00 -19.06 -3.15
C ASP A 195 -5.21 -18.56 -1.70
N GLN A 196 -4.67 -17.40 -1.30
CA GLN A 196 -4.72 -17.00 0.13
C GLN A 196 -5.28 -15.61 0.37
N GLN A 197 -4.92 -14.63 -0.47
CA GLN A 197 -5.35 -13.26 -0.26
C GLN A 197 -6.80 -13.04 -0.72
N MET A 198 -7.29 -13.80 -1.70
CA MET A 198 -8.69 -13.73 -2.12
C MET A 198 -9.64 -14.31 -1.06
N HIS A 199 -9.26 -15.35 -0.31
CA HIS A 199 -10.07 -15.82 0.83
C HIS A 199 -10.27 -14.70 1.87
N ARG A 200 -9.18 -14.06 2.31
CA ARG A 200 -9.25 -12.94 3.25
C ARG A 200 -10.02 -11.74 2.68
N LEU A 201 -9.81 -11.44 1.40
CA LEU A 201 -10.54 -10.38 0.71
C LEU A 201 -12.03 -10.69 0.64
N PHE A 202 -12.39 -11.94 0.35
CA PHE A 202 -13.77 -12.41 0.26
C PHE A 202 -14.45 -12.35 1.62
N GLU A 203 -13.83 -12.86 2.69
CA GLU A 203 -14.35 -12.76 4.06
C GLU A 203 -14.63 -11.31 4.44
N LYS A 204 -13.66 -10.42 4.19
CA LYS A 204 -13.81 -9.00 4.46
C LYS A 204 -14.89 -8.35 3.59
N PHE A 205 -14.94 -8.72 2.31
CA PHE A 205 -15.98 -8.28 1.38
C PHE A 205 -17.36 -8.65 1.90
N VAL A 206 -17.59 -9.91 2.27
CA VAL A 206 -18.88 -10.40 2.78
C VAL A 206 -19.26 -9.62 4.04
N LEU A 207 -18.33 -9.46 4.98
CA LEU A 207 -18.57 -8.68 6.20
C LEU A 207 -18.99 -7.24 5.89
N GLU A 208 -18.24 -6.53 5.04
CA GLU A 208 -18.51 -5.14 4.71
C GLU A 208 -19.76 -4.97 3.82
N TYR A 209 -20.06 -5.95 2.98
CA TYR A 209 -21.31 -6.03 2.20
C TYR A 209 -22.53 -6.10 3.14
N TYR A 210 -22.53 -7.03 4.10
CA TYR A 210 -23.63 -7.15 5.05
C TYR A 210 -23.76 -5.92 5.96
N ARG A 211 -22.64 -5.33 6.40
CA ARG A 211 -22.68 -4.09 7.18
C ARG A 211 -23.33 -2.93 6.44
N LYS A 212 -23.08 -2.83 5.13
CA LYS A 212 -23.56 -1.73 4.29
C LYS A 212 -24.99 -1.95 3.79
N GLU A 213 -25.27 -3.11 3.21
CA GLU A 213 -26.56 -3.38 2.56
C GLU A 213 -27.63 -3.90 3.55
N TYR A 214 -27.21 -4.51 4.66
CA TYR A 214 -28.10 -5.07 5.68
C TYR A 214 -27.72 -4.66 7.11
N PRO A 215 -27.70 -3.36 7.44
CA PRO A 215 -27.30 -2.86 8.76
C PRO A 215 -28.15 -3.42 9.92
N GLN A 216 -29.37 -3.88 9.65
CA GLN A 216 -30.25 -4.54 10.63
C GLN A 216 -29.66 -5.82 11.24
N PHE A 217 -28.77 -6.52 10.52
CA PHE A 217 -28.19 -7.78 10.99
C PHE A 217 -26.97 -7.61 11.89
N LYS A 218 -26.49 -6.37 12.12
CA LYS A 218 -25.33 -6.06 12.97
C LYS A 218 -24.13 -7.01 12.74
N ALA A 219 -23.80 -7.23 11.47
CA ALA A 219 -22.76 -8.18 11.09
C ALA A 219 -21.40 -7.87 11.77
N SER A 220 -20.83 -8.88 12.42
CA SER A 220 -19.56 -8.80 13.13
C SER A 220 -18.68 -10.01 12.80
N ALA A 221 -17.37 -9.81 12.80
CA ALA A 221 -16.41 -10.90 12.71
C ALA A 221 -16.23 -11.47 14.12
N SER A 222 -17.09 -12.38 14.53
CA SER A 222 -16.93 -13.13 15.78
C SER A 222 -15.95 -14.28 15.54
N HIS A 223 -14.85 -14.32 16.32
CA HIS A 223 -14.11 -15.56 16.50
C HIS A 223 -14.99 -16.48 17.34
N ILE A 224 -15.49 -17.56 16.76
CA ILE A 224 -16.23 -18.57 17.53
C ILE A 224 -15.16 -19.52 18.08
N ASP A 225 -14.85 -19.40 19.37
CA ASP A 225 -14.07 -20.42 20.07
C ASP A 225 -14.95 -21.66 20.18
N TRP A 226 -14.85 -22.54 19.19
CA TRP A 226 -15.46 -23.85 19.24
C TRP A 226 -14.75 -24.66 20.32
N ASN A 227 -15.34 -24.68 21.52
CA ASN A 227 -14.92 -25.58 22.58
C ASN A 227 -15.38 -27.00 22.22
N ILE A 228 -14.57 -27.73 21.45
CA ILE A 228 -14.83 -29.14 21.12
C ILE A 228 -14.24 -30.04 22.20
N ASP A 229 -14.55 -29.77 23.47
CA ASP A 229 -14.26 -30.68 24.57
C ASP A 229 -15.59 -31.20 25.12
N GLY A 230 -15.97 -32.41 24.69
CA GLY A 230 -17.15 -33.09 25.19
C GLY A 230 -17.31 -34.52 24.70
N ALA A 231 -16.86 -35.46 25.54
CA ALA A 231 -17.23 -36.89 25.66
C ALA A 231 -16.89 -37.78 24.46
N ASP A 232 -16.15 -38.89 24.61
CA ASP A 232 -16.40 -40.01 25.52
C ASP A 232 -15.06 -40.49 26.15
N SER A 233 -14.95 -40.60 27.49
CA SER A 233 -15.31 -41.78 28.32
C SER A 233 -14.62 -43.08 27.90
#